data_AF-A0A8C0RKT6-F1
#
_entry.id   AF-A0A8C0RKT6-F1
#
_cell.length_a   1.000
_cell.length_b   1.000
_cell.length_c   1.000
_cell.angle_alpha   90.00
_cell.angle_beta   90.00
_cell.angle_gamma   90.00
#
_symmetry.space_group_name_H-M   'P 1'
#
loop_
_entity.id
_entity.type
_entity.pdbx_description
1 polymer ?
#
loop_
_entity_poly.entity_id
_entity_poly.type
_entity_poly.pdbx_seq_one_letter_code
_entity_poly.pdbx_strand_id
1 'polypeptide(L)'
;MSTGSSSGQPAVSRMRCLVVLLAVLALSQGSGVTRVPLHKGKSLRKALKEHGLLEDFLKKHPYAISRKYSNLEKVASEPLANYLDCQYFGRISIGTPPQEFTVVFDTGSSDLWVPSVYCKSTACQSHHRFDPAKSSTFQNLNEPLSIQYGTGSMQGFLGLDTVTVSSIVDPQQTVGLSTQEPGSIFTYSEFDGILGLAYPSLASPYSVPVFDNMMQNHLVAQDLFSVYLSRNGQGSMLTLGAIDPTYYTGALHWVPVTVEEYWQFTVDSVTVNGVVVACDGGCQAILDTGTSMLVGPNSDILNIQSAIGATQDQYGMVRPGPFPWRGWDFSGGLHSGLLAWRIIAVRALVSHAEAEVWPPVPQEDRASLTLLYPLAPPPPTGLFASSLTAKCSGVLGRSG
;
A
#
# COMPACT_ATOMS: atom_id res chain seq x y z
N MET A 1 -55.91 11.52 -59.29
CA MET A 1 -55.36 10.27 -58.74
C MET A 1 -53.93 10.53 -58.28
N SER A 2 -53.57 9.92 -57.15
CA SER A 2 -52.26 9.85 -56.45
C SER A 2 -51.62 11.14 -55.91
N THR A 3 -52.01 11.42 -54.67
CA THR A 3 -51.22 11.80 -53.49
C THR A 3 -49.70 11.70 -53.57
N GLY A 4 -49.03 12.71 -53.00
CA GLY A 4 -47.60 12.74 -52.73
C GLY A 4 -47.15 11.82 -51.59
N SER A 5 -45.85 11.56 -51.57
CA SER A 5 -45.13 10.82 -50.54
C SER A 5 -43.81 11.56 -50.27
N SER A 6 -43.81 12.45 -49.28
CA SER A 6 -42.59 13.06 -48.73
C SER A 6 -42.19 12.36 -47.44
N SER A 7 -41.00 11.76 -47.46
CA SER A 7 -39.99 11.79 -46.39
C SER A 7 -40.44 11.62 -44.94
N GLY A 8 -40.34 10.40 -44.42
CA GLY A 8 -40.57 10.08 -43.00
C GLY A 8 -39.46 9.23 -42.34
N GLN A 9 -38.22 9.26 -42.81
CA GLN A 9 -37.14 8.38 -42.30
C GLN A 9 -35.87 8.99 -41.66
N PRO A 10 -35.65 10.31 -41.51
CA PRO A 10 -34.37 10.79 -40.97
C PRO A 10 -34.27 10.75 -39.42
N ALA A 11 -35.39 10.84 -38.68
CA ALA A 11 -35.36 10.99 -37.23
C ALA A 11 -35.05 9.67 -36.47
N VAL A 12 -35.62 8.55 -36.93
CA VAL A 12 -35.45 7.24 -36.27
C VAL A 12 -34.01 6.71 -36.44
N SER A 13 -33.37 6.98 -37.59
CA SER A 13 -31.98 6.61 -37.83
C SER A 13 -31.02 7.39 -36.93
N ARG A 14 -31.27 8.69 -36.72
CA ARG A 14 -30.45 9.55 -35.86
C ARG A 14 -30.54 9.15 -34.39
N MET A 15 -31.73 8.77 -33.92
CA MET A 15 -31.92 8.30 -32.53
C MET A 15 -31.20 6.97 -32.28
N ARG A 16 -31.23 6.03 -33.23
CA ARG A 16 -30.49 4.76 -33.14
C ARG A 16 -28.98 4.96 -33.13
N CYS A 17 -28.45 5.86 -33.96
CA CYS A 17 -27.03 6.22 -33.91
C CYS A 17 -26.64 6.85 -32.57
N LEU A 18 -27.49 7.70 -31.99
CA LEU A 18 -27.24 8.32 -30.69
C LEU A 18 -27.22 7.28 -29.55
N VAL A 19 -28.15 6.33 -29.54
CA VAL A 19 -28.16 5.24 -28.55
C VAL A 19 -26.95 4.32 -28.71
N VAL A 20 -26.52 4.01 -29.94
CA VAL A 20 -25.30 3.23 -30.19
C VAL A 20 -24.06 4.02 -29.76
N LEU A 21 -23.99 5.33 -30.02
CA LEU A 21 -22.88 6.18 -29.56
C LEU A 21 -22.83 6.28 -28.03
N LEU A 22 -23.97 6.44 -27.36
CA LEU A 22 -24.05 6.46 -25.90
C LEU A 22 -23.72 5.09 -25.29
N ALA A 23 -24.15 3.99 -25.93
CA ALA A 23 -23.78 2.64 -25.51
C ALA A 23 -22.29 2.35 -25.75
N VAL A 24 -21.71 2.82 -26.86
CA VAL A 24 -20.27 2.71 -27.14
C VAL A 24 -19.46 3.60 -26.19
N LEU A 25 -19.96 4.79 -25.82
CA LEU A 25 -19.34 5.65 -24.80
C LEU A 25 -19.43 5.06 -23.38
N ALA A 26 -20.55 4.41 -23.05
CA ALA A 26 -20.72 3.68 -21.79
C ALA A 26 -19.86 2.41 -21.75
N LEU A 27 -19.66 1.74 -22.89
CA LEU A 27 -18.77 0.58 -23.04
C LEU A 27 -17.28 0.98 -23.21
N SER A 28 -16.99 2.23 -23.60
CA SER A 28 -15.64 2.78 -23.70
C SER A 28 -15.17 3.44 -22.41
N GLN A 29 -16.03 3.50 -21.39
CA GLN A 29 -15.58 3.62 -20.00
C GLN A 29 -14.96 2.26 -19.64
N GLY A 30 -13.81 1.98 -20.26
CA GLY A 30 -13.00 0.84 -19.88
C GLY A 30 -12.77 0.97 -18.38
N SER A 31 -13.15 -0.06 -17.65
CA SER A 31 -12.75 -0.33 -16.28
C SER A 31 -11.23 -0.51 -16.24
N GLY A 32 -10.52 0.58 -16.54
CA GLY A 32 -9.09 0.66 -16.51
C GLY A 32 -8.67 0.49 -15.07
N VAL A 33 -7.96 -0.59 -14.80
CA VAL A 33 -7.30 -0.81 -13.52
C VAL A 33 -6.40 0.40 -13.23
N THR A 34 -6.76 1.21 -12.23
CA THR A 34 -5.97 2.38 -11.83
C THR A 34 -4.68 1.91 -11.18
N ARG A 35 -3.56 2.12 -11.86
CA ARG A 35 -2.23 1.78 -11.38
C ARG A 35 -1.48 3.03 -11.00
N VAL A 36 -0.87 3.01 -9.83
CA VAL A 36 0.01 4.04 -9.29
C VAL A 36 1.43 3.48 -9.31
N PRO A 37 2.31 3.98 -10.18
CA PRO A 37 3.70 3.55 -10.19
C PRO A 37 4.43 3.89 -8.90
N LEU A 38 5.05 2.87 -8.30
CA LEU A 38 5.94 3.03 -7.17
C LEU A 38 7.39 2.99 -7.65
N HIS A 39 8.15 4.03 -7.34
CA HIS A 39 9.57 4.09 -7.62
C HIS A 39 10.37 3.73 -6.38
N LYS A 40 11.43 2.94 -6.59
CA LYS A 40 12.37 2.61 -5.53
C LYS A 40 13.43 3.69 -5.40
N GLY A 41 13.37 4.48 -4.32
CA GLY A 41 14.32 5.54 -4.00
C GLY A 41 15.38 5.15 -2.97
N LYS A 42 16.20 6.13 -2.57
CA LYS A 42 17.18 5.99 -1.49
C LYS A 42 16.45 6.04 -0.15
N SER A 43 16.72 5.07 0.72
CA SER A 43 16.19 5.13 2.08
C SER A 43 16.85 6.22 2.92
N LEU A 44 16.10 6.77 3.86
CA LEU A 44 16.59 7.76 4.81
C LEU A 44 17.81 7.25 5.60
N ARG A 45 17.85 5.96 5.97
CA ARG A 45 19.01 5.33 6.62
C ARG A 45 20.27 5.46 5.76
N LYS A 46 20.16 5.21 4.46
CA LYS A 46 21.29 5.32 3.54
C LYS A 46 21.71 6.78 3.38
N ALA A 47 20.76 7.70 3.25
CA ALA A 47 21.04 9.14 3.19
C ALA A 47 21.76 9.64 4.45
N LEU A 48 21.26 9.30 5.65
CA LEU A 48 21.89 9.64 6.92
C LEU A 48 23.28 9.04 7.06
N LYS A 49 23.49 7.81 6.59
CA LYS A 49 24.81 7.16 6.60
C LYS A 49 25.81 7.91 5.71
N GLU A 50 25.39 8.30 4.51
CA GLU A 50 26.23 9.07 3.56
C GLU A 50 26.64 10.44 4.13
N HIS A 51 25.79 11.04 4.97
CA HIS A 51 26.06 12.31 5.63
C HIS A 51 26.74 12.17 7.01
N GLY A 52 27.05 10.95 7.46
CA GLY A 52 27.66 10.71 8.77
C GLY A 52 26.75 10.97 9.98
N LEU A 53 25.42 11.04 9.77
CA LEU A 53 24.43 11.38 10.80
C LEU A 53 23.70 10.18 11.41
N LEU A 54 23.88 8.98 10.83
CA LEU A 54 23.10 7.80 11.21
C LEU A 54 23.33 7.37 12.67
N GLU A 55 24.56 7.44 13.18
CA GLU A 55 24.86 7.00 14.55
C GLU A 55 24.20 7.89 15.60
N ASP A 56 24.32 9.21 15.44
CA ASP A 56 23.67 10.18 16.32
C ASP A 56 22.15 10.10 16.26
N PHE A 57 21.60 9.82 15.07
CA PHE A 57 20.18 9.56 14.89
C PHE A 57 19.74 8.36 15.74
N LEU A 58 20.42 7.21 15.59
CA LEU A 58 20.04 5.97 16.29
C LEU A 58 20.17 6.10 17.81
N LYS A 59 21.13 6.90 18.31
CA LYS A 59 21.25 7.23 19.74
C LYS A 59 20.07 8.04 20.26
N LYS A 60 19.60 9.03 19.48
CA LYS A 60 18.51 9.95 19.88
C LYS A 60 17.12 9.34 19.66
N HIS A 61 17.00 8.43 18.71
CA HIS A 61 15.75 7.77 18.31
C HIS A 61 15.93 6.26 18.39
N PRO A 62 15.99 5.68 19.61
CA PRO A 62 16.12 4.24 19.76
C PRO A 62 14.93 3.55 19.07
N TYR A 63 15.24 2.46 18.36
CA TYR A 63 14.27 1.68 17.60
C TYR A 63 13.21 1.11 18.56
N ALA A 64 12.03 1.74 18.60
CA ALA A 64 10.92 1.36 19.47
C ALA A 64 9.62 1.30 18.66
N ILE A 65 9.60 0.41 17.66
CA ILE A 65 8.45 0.23 16.75
C ILE A 65 7.17 -0.15 17.50
N SER A 66 7.29 -0.83 18.64
CA SER A 66 6.15 -1.10 19.52
C SER A 66 5.39 0.17 19.94
N ARG A 67 6.02 1.36 19.91
CA ARG A 67 5.34 2.63 20.19
C ARG A 67 4.37 3.07 19.08
N LYS A 68 4.49 2.57 17.85
CA LYS A 68 3.48 2.77 16.78
C LYS A 68 2.16 2.12 17.17
N TYR A 69 2.28 0.87 17.58
CA TYR A 69 1.16 -0.03 17.80
C TYR A 69 0.74 -0.11 19.28
N SER A 70 1.31 0.73 20.14
CA SER A 70 0.90 0.83 21.55
C SER A 70 -0.22 1.85 21.68
N ASN A 71 -1.35 1.45 22.29
CA ASN A 71 -2.56 2.26 22.54
C ASN A 71 -2.36 3.46 23.50
N LEU A 72 -1.18 4.06 23.54
CA LEU A 72 -0.88 5.22 24.37
C LEU A 72 -1.33 6.47 23.62
N GLU A 73 -2.61 6.81 23.86
CA GLU A 73 -3.31 8.07 23.53
C GLU A 73 -3.95 8.15 22.12
N LYS A 74 -5.13 8.78 22.05
CA LYS A 74 -5.94 9.04 20.83
C LYS A 74 -5.28 10.04 19.85
N VAL A 75 -3.97 10.14 19.86
CA VAL A 75 -3.18 11.02 18.99
C VAL A 75 -2.52 10.13 17.95
N ALA A 76 -2.69 10.45 16.67
CA ALA A 76 -2.01 9.73 15.58
C ALA A 76 -0.50 9.69 15.88
N SER A 77 0.09 8.49 16.03
CA SER A 77 1.46 8.31 16.53
C SER A 77 2.28 7.35 15.66
N GLU A 78 3.40 7.84 15.10
CA GLU A 78 4.22 7.17 14.10
C GLU A 78 5.73 7.23 14.46
N PRO A 79 6.39 6.16 14.94
CA PRO A 79 7.83 6.18 15.19
C PRO A 79 8.65 6.64 13.97
N LEU A 80 9.46 7.69 14.12
CA LEU A 80 10.37 8.20 13.07
C LEU A 80 11.26 7.12 12.49
N ALA A 81 11.64 6.15 13.32
CA ALA A 81 12.49 5.03 12.94
C ALA A 81 11.85 4.13 11.86
N ASN A 82 10.52 4.13 11.71
CA ASN A 82 9.82 3.30 10.72
C ASN A 82 10.16 3.71 9.29
N TYR A 83 10.28 5.01 9.05
CA TYR A 83 10.59 5.56 7.73
C TYR A 83 12.07 5.50 7.37
N LEU A 84 12.95 5.06 8.28
CA LEU A 84 14.40 4.95 8.02
C LEU A 84 14.69 4.07 6.80
N ASP A 85 13.91 3.00 6.65
CA ASP A 85 14.14 1.99 5.63
C ASP A 85 13.06 2.01 4.54
N CYS A 86 12.14 2.98 4.56
CA CYS A 86 11.18 3.19 3.50
C CYS A 86 11.90 3.51 2.19
N GLN A 87 11.51 2.85 1.10
CA GLN A 87 12.19 2.90 -0.19
C GLN A 87 11.24 3.04 -1.37
N TYR A 88 9.93 2.93 -1.18
CA TYR A 88 8.97 2.96 -2.28
C TYR A 88 8.07 4.17 -2.13
N PHE A 89 8.05 5.00 -3.16
CA PHE A 89 7.28 6.23 -3.18
C PHE A 89 6.44 6.30 -4.46
N GLY A 90 5.34 7.01 -4.43
CA GLY A 90 4.61 7.37 -5.64
C GLY A 90 4.28 8.86 -5.66
N ARG A 91 3.64 9.30 -6.74
CA ARG A 91 3.33 10.72 -6.96
C ARG A 91 1.83 10.94 -6.85
N ILE A 92 1.47 12.02 -6.18
CA ILE A 92 0.10 12.54 -6.13
C ILE A 92 0.13 14.01 -6.54
N SER A 93 -1.04 14.60 -6.78
CA SER A 93 -1.15 16.05 -6.93
C SER A 93 -2.30 16.59 -6.10
N ILE A 94 -2.15 17.82 -5.60
CA ILE A 94 -3.14 18.46 -4.73
C ILE A 94 -3.45 19.85 -5.29
N GLY A 95 -4.74 20.20 -5.36
CA GLY A 95 -5.20 21.53 -5.72
C GLY A 95 -5.51 21.76 -7.20
N THR A 96 -5.99 22.96 -7.49
CA THR A 96 -6.34 23.42 -8.84
C THR A 96 -5.71 24.80 -9.13
N PRO A 97 -4.69 24.91 -10.01
CA PRO A 97 -4.04 23.82 -10.74
C PRO A 97 -3.29 22.84 -9.82
N PRO A 98 -3.06 21.59 -10.26
CA PRO A 98 -2.41 20.58 -9.45
C PRO A 98 -0.97 20.93 -9.06
N GLN A 99 -0.64 20.75 -7.79
CA GLN A 99 0.72 20.83 -7.23
C GLN A 99 1.19 19.41 -6.91
N GLU A 100 2.31 18.96 -7.49
CA GLU A 100 2.79 17.57 -7.36
C GLU A 100 3.58 17.33 -6.07
N PHE A 101 3.40 16.13 -5.49
CA PHE A 101 4.13 15.66 -4.30
C PHE A 101 4.56 14.21 -4.48
N THR A 102 5.72 13.87 -3.93
CA THR A 102 6.17 12.50 -3.74
C THR A 102 5.76 12.03 -2.36
N VAL A 103 5.05 10.90 -2.27
CA VAL A 103 4.53 10.39 -1.00
C VAL A 103 4.85 8.92 -0.76
N VAL A 104 4.96 8.56 0.51
CA VAL A 104 4.89 7.17 0.96
C VAL A 104 3.43 6.74 1.00
N PHE A 105 3.10 5.61 0.39
CA PHE A 105 1.80 4.95 0.55
C PHE A 105 1.90 4.00 1.74
N ASP A 106 1.31 4.37 2.86
CA ASP A 106 1.56 3.75 4.17
C ASP A 106 0.31 3.04 4.71
N THR A 107 0.29 1.71 4.69
CA THR A 107 -0.79 0.91 5.32
C THR A 107 -0.73 0.87 6.84
N GLY A 108 0.31 1.47 7.45
CA GLY A 108 0.43 1.60 8.89
C GLY A 108 -0.07 2.94 9.44
N SER A 109 -0.59 3.86 8.62
CA SER A 109 -1.20 5.12 9.07
C SER A 109 -2.39 5.50 8.19
N SER A 110 -3.20 6.46 8.61
CA SER A 110 -4.48 6.80 7.95
C SER A 110 -4.56 8.23 7.40
N ASP A 111 -3.72 9.14 7.88
CA ASP A 111 -3.76 10.55 7.46
C ASP A 111 -2.97 10.78 6.16
N LEU A 112 -3.49 11.66 5.28
CA LEU A 112 -2.71 12.29 4.22
C LEU A 112 -2.17 13.62 4.74
N TRP A 113 -0.86 13.84 4.63
CA TRP A 113 -0.26 15.15 4.90
C TRP A 113 0.90 15.47 3.96
N VAL A 114 1.08 16.77 3.69
CA VAL A 114 2.19 17.33 2.92
C VAL A 114 2.71 18.61 3.56
N PRO A 115 3.94 19.06 3.24
CA PRO A 115 4.49 20.30 3.77
C PRO A 115 3.74 21.53 3.25
N SER A 116 3.42 22.49 4.12
CA SER A 116 2.86 23.78 3.70
C SER A 116 3.95 24.78 3.33
N VAL A 117 3.66 25.74 2.45
CA VAL A 117 4.50 26.94 2.26
C VAL A 117 4.68 27.75 3.55
N TYR A 118 3.78 27.58 4.53
CA TYR A 118 3.90 28.20 5.85
C TYR A 118 4.87 27.46 6.78
N CYS A 119 5.35 26.27 6.40
CA CYS A 119 6.32 25.53 7.19
C CYS A 119 7.70 26.19 7.15
N LYS A 120 8.25 26.42 8.35
CA LYS A 120 9.56 27.05 8.55
C LYS A 120 10.68 26.06 8.88
N SER A 121 10.36 24.81 9.21
CA SER A 121 11.35 23.77 9.49
C SER A 121 12.28 23.56 8.28
N THR A 122 13.54 23.23 8.55
CA THR A 122 14.54 22.96 7.50
C THR A 122 14.12 21.82 6.58
N ALA A 123 13.46 20.78 7.12
CA ALA A 123 12.90 19.68 6.34
C ALA A 123 11.94 20.16 5.23
N CYS A 124 11.00 21.05 5.55
CA CYS A 124 10.07 21.59 4.58
C CYS A 124 10.74 22.42 3.47
N GLN A 125 11.88 23.05 3.75
CA GLN A 125 12.57 23.90 2.78
C GLN A 125 13.27 23.09 1.68
N SER A 126 13.59 21.81 1.95
CA SER A 126 14.18 20.90 0.96
C SER A 126 13.14 20.08 0.18
N HIS A 127 11.85 20.28 0.43
CA HIS A 127 10.74 19.51 -0.15
C HIS A 127 9.76 20.40 -0.92
N HIS A 128 8.92 19.77 -1.75
CA HIS A 128 7.77 20.46 -2.32
C HIS A 128 6.83 20.88 -1.21
N ARG A 129 6.28 22.09 -1.35
CA ARG A 129 5.38 22.68 -0.36
C ARG A 129 4.08 23.08 -1.05
N PHE A 130 2.97 22.68 -0.46
CA PHE A 130 1.65 23.06 -0.89
C PHE A 130 1.39 24.53 -0.56
N ASP A 131 1.01 25.28 -1.59
CA ASP A 131 0.62 26.68 -1.52
C ASP A 131 -0.91 26.78 -1.64
N PRO A 132 -1.64 26.93 -0.51
CA PRO A 132 -3.09 26.99 -0.54
C PRO A 132 -3.62 28.18 -1.35
N ALA A 133 -2.88 29.28 -1.42
CA ALA A 133 -3.27 30.47 -2.16
C ALA A 133 -3.23 30.27 -3.70
N LYS A 134 -2.56 29.22 -4.17
CA LYS A 134 -2.49 28.86 -5.60
C LYS A 134 -3.53 27.83 -6.02
N SER A 135 -4.32 27.30 -5.09
CA SER A 135 -5.39 26.35 -5.41
C SER A 135 -6.76 27.03 -5.33
N SER A 136 -7.49 27.05 -6.45
CA SER A 136 -8.85 27.59 -6.49
C SER A 136 -9.89 26.69 -5.82
N THR A 137 -9.52 25.43 -5.51
CA THR A 137 -10.39 24.44 -4.87
C THR A 137 -10.10 24.23 -3.39
N PHE A 138 -9.07 24.89 -2.86
CA PHE A 138 -8.69 24.77 -1.46
C PHE A 138 -9.73 25.39 -0.53
N GLN A 139 -10.04 24.68 0.55
CA GLN A 139 -10.85 25.19 1.66
C GLN A 139 -10.13 24.91 2.98
N ASN A 140 -9.89 25.96 3.75
CA ASN A 140 -9.30 25.79 5.09
C ASN A 140 -10.38 25.31 6.07
N LEU A 141 -10.12 24.21 6.78
CA LEU A 141 -11.03 23.70 7.81
C LEU A 141 -10.85 24.42 9.15
N ASN A 142 -9.75 25.15 9.35
CA ASN A 142 -9.35 25.77 10.62
C ASN A 142 -9.20 24.77 11.79
N GLU A 143 -9.04 23.48 11.49
CA GLU A 143 -8.80 22.44 12.48
C GLU A 143 -7.29 22.18 12.62
N PRO A 144 -6.74 22.15 13.84
CA PRO A 144 -5.33 21.84 14.04
C PRO A 144 -5.05 20.35 13.78
N LEU A 145 -3.86 20.07 13.27
CA LEU A 145 -3.35 18.70 13.09
C LEU A 145 -2.08 18.53 13.92
N SER A 146 -1.99 17.41 14.65
CA SER A 146 -0.78 17.01 15.35
C SER A 146 -0.57 15.50 15.19
N ILE A 147 0.50 15.11 14.51
CA ILE A 147 0.90 13.71 14.33
C ILE A 147 2.18 13.49 15.13
N GLN A 148 2.13 12.62 16.13
CA GLN A 148 3.23 12.34 17.04
C GLN A 148 4.23 11.38 16.41
N TYR A 149 5.40 11.85 16.01
CA TYR A 149 6.46 11.00 15.50
C TYR A 149 7.45 10.53 16.58
N GLY A 150 7.09 9.52 17.37
CA GLY A 150 7.95 8.95 18.42
C GLY A 150 8.35 9.98 19.50
N THR A 151 9.53 10.60 19.37
CA THR A 151 10.06 11.62 20.30
C THR A 151 9.82 13.07 19.86
N GLY A 152 9.18 13.29 18.71
CA GLY A 152 8.77 14.62 18.24
C GLY A 152 7.37 14.58 17.64
N SER A 153 6.83 15.71 17.18
CA SER A 153 5.56 15.75 16.46
C SER A 153 5.67 16.62 15.21
N MET A 154 4.84 16.30 14.21
CA MET A 154 4.51 17.20 13.12
C MET A 154 3.26 17.96 13.53
N GLN A 155 3.30 19.29 13.41
CA GLN A 155 2.16 20.16 13.67
C GLN A 155 1.73 20.86 12.39
N GLY A 156 0.43 21.07 12.26
CA GLY A 156 -0.16 21.64 11.07
C GLY A 156 -1.62 22.00 11.27
N PHE A 157 -2.33 22.10 10.16
CA PHE A 157 -3.78 22.29 10.13
C PHE A 157 -4.37 21.50 8.97
N LEU A 158 -5.65 21.20 9.05
CA LEU A 158 -6.39 20.48 8.01
C LEU A 158 -6.99 21.46 7.00
N GLY A 159 -7.02 21.04 5.74
CA GLY A 159 -7.81 21.66 4.69
C GLY A 159 -8.47 20.59 3.83
N LEU A 160 -9.44 21.01 3.02
CA LEU A 160 -10.00 20.21 1.94
C LEU A 160 -9.44 20.71 0.62
N ASP A 161 -9.09 19.78 -0.27
CA ASP A 161 -8.81 20.13 -1.65
C ASP A 161 -9.09 18.93 -2.57
N THR A 162 -8.90 19.12 -3.88
CA THR A 162 -8.90 18.02 -4.86
C THR A 162 -7.54 17.33 -4.84
N VAL A 163 -7.53 16.04 -4.55
CA VAL A 163 -6.34 15.18 -4.59
C VAL A 163 -6.43 14.28 -5.82
N THR A 164 -5.39 14.26 -6.64
CA THR A 164 -5.29 13.39 -7.80
C THR A 164 -4.27 12.29 -7.54
N VAL A 165 -4.70 11.04 -7.65
CA VAL A 165 -3.85 9.85 -7.52
C VAL A 165 -3.94 9.04 -8.82
N SER A 166 -2.88 9.09 -9.62
CA SER A 166 -2.89 8.54 -10.99
C SER A 166 -4.05 9.14 -11.81
N SER A 167 -4.98 8.34 -12.31
CA SER A 167 -6.15 8.79 -13.06
C SER A 167 -7.36 9.14 -12.19
N ILE A 168 -7.33 8.91 -10.88
CA ILE A 168 -8.44 9.19 -9.98
C ILE A 168 -8.33 10.63 -9.48
N VAL A 169 -9.39 11.40 -9.67
CA VAL A 169 -9.56 12.76 -9.15
C VAL A 169 -10.52 12.69 -7.96
N ASP A 170 -9.99 12.87 -6.76
CA ASP A 170 -10.72 12.77 -5.50
C ASP A 170 -11.00 14.19 -4.94
N PRO A 171 -12.22 14.72 -5.14
CA PRO A 171 -12.58 16.05 -4.66
C PRO A 171 -12.85 16.04 -3.15
N GLN A 172 -12.66 17.20 -2.51
CA GLN A 172 -12.97 17.40 -1.09
C GLN A 172 -12.26 16.38 -0.17
N GLN A 173 -11.03 16.01 -0.52
CA GLN A 173 -10.20 15.16 0.31
C GLN A 173 -9.56 16.00 1.42
N THR A 174 -9.61 15.51 2.66
CA THR A 174 -8.88 16.11 3.78
C THR A 174 -7.37 15.95 3.58
N VAL A 175 -6.64 17.04 3.69
CA VAL A 175 -5.17 17.08 3.59
C VAL A 175 -4.61 17.82 4.81
N GLY A 176 -3.70 17.17 5.51
CA GLY A 176 -2.87 17.79 6.54
C GLY A 176 -1.78 18.67 5.93
N LEU A 177 -1.71 19.92 6.36
CA LEU A 177 -0.69 20.87 5.92
C LEU A 177 0.31 21.12 7.06
N SER A 178 1.50 20.53 6.95
CA SER A 178 2.52 20.68 7.99
C SER A 178 3.03 22.13 8.05
N THR A 179 3.16 22.67 9.25
CA THR A 179 3.75 23.99 9.53
C THR A 179 5.03 23.87 10.38
N GLN A 180 5.19 22.72 11.05
CA GLN A 180 6.37 22.35 11.78
C GLN A 180 6.57 20.84 11.65
N GLU A 181 7.78 20.43 11.30
CA GLU A 181 8.20 19.04 11.21
C GLU A 181 9.29 18.70 12.25
N PRO A 182 9.36 17.44 12.70
CA PRO A 182 10.27 17.02 13.76
C PRO A 182 11.73 16.96 13.29
N GLY A 183 12.53 17.89 13.82
CA GLY A 183 13.99 17.89 13.65
C GLY A 183 14.44 18.09 12.19
N SER A 184 15.59 17.51 11.84
CA SER A 184 16.18 17.53 10.48
C SER A 184 16.06 16.19 9.77
N ILE A 185 15.17 15.32 10.23
CA ILE A 185 15.12 13.92 9.81
C ILE A 185 14.55 13.82 8.41
N PHE A 186 13.38 14.45 8.20
CA PHE A 186 12.78 14.57 6.89
C PHE A 186 13.57 15.50 5.97
N THR A 187 14.64 16.17 6.40
CA THR A 187 15.52 16.91 5.46
C THR A 187 16.23 16.00 4.47
N TYR A 188 16.47 14.74 4.85
CA TYR A 188 17.20 13.77 4.04
C TYR A 188 16.31 12.67 3.45
N SER A 189 14.97 12.79 3.59
CA SER A 189 14.03 11.90 2.90
C SER A 189 13.90 12.28 1.42
N GLU A 190 13.49 11.32 0.60
CA GLU A 190 13.14 11.57 -0.81
C GLU A 190 11.63 11.80 -1.02
N PHE A 191 10.82 11.62 0.02
CA PHE A 191 9.38 11.88 0.00
C PHE A 191 9.07 13.24 0.63
N ASP A 192 8.08 13.92 0.06
CA ASP A 192 7.54 15.18 0.56
C ASP A 192 6.55 14.93 1.71
N GLY A 193 5.70 13.90 1.61
CA GLY A 193 4.67 13.62 2.61
C GLY A 193 4.27 12.14 2.69
N ILE A 194 3.19 11.86 3.40
CA ILE A 194 2.67 10.50 3.62
C ILE A 194 1.19 10.46 3.26
N LEU A 195 0.79 9.40 2.57
CA LEU A 195 -0.60 9.08 2.27
C LEU A 195 -0.94 7.76 2.98
N GLY A 196 -1.71 7.87 4.06
CA GLY A 196 -2.18 6.73 4.84
C GLY A 196 -3.22 5.88 4.11
N LEU A 197 -3.12 4.56 4.29
CA LEU A 197 -3.98 3.52 3.72
C LEU A 197 -4.55 2.57 4.79
N ALA A 198 -4.39 2.89 6.08
CA ALA A 198 -5.04 2.18 7.19
C ALA A 198 -6.49 2.64 7.40
N TYR A 199 -7.18 2.07 8.40
CA TYR A 199 -8.59 2.32 8.64
C TYR A 199 -8.87 3.73 9.20
N PRO A 200 -10.08 4.31 8.99
CA PRO A 200 -10.46 5.61 9.54
C PRO A 200 -10.35 5.74 11.06
N SER A 201 -10.42 4.62 11.80
CA SER A 201 -10.28 4.57 13.25
C SER A 201 -8.91 5.07 13.76
N LEU A 202 -7.88 5.04 12.92
CA LEU A 202 -6.55 5.60 13.21
C LEU A 202 -6.36 7.04 12.70
N ALA A 203 -7.30 7.57 11.92
CA ALA A 203 -7.16 8.91 11.35
C ALA A 203 -7.25 9.98 12.44
N SER A 204 -6.56 11.09 12.23
CA SER A 204 -6.69 12.26 13.08
C SER A 204 -8.14 12.79 13.06
N PRO A 205 -8.61 13.44 14.13
CA PRO A 205 -9.94 14.05 14.15
C PRO A 205 -10.19 14.91 12.90
N TYR A 206 -11.39 14.79 12.31
CA TYR A 206 -11.82 15.49 11.09
C TYR A 206 -11.10 15.08 9.79
N SER A 207 -10.18 14.11 9.87
CA SER A 207 -9.53 13.51 8.71
C SER A 207 -10.35 12.33 8.19
N VAL A 208 -10.42 12.19 6.86
CA VAL A 208 -10.97 11.03 6.18
C VAL A 208 -9.84 10.45 5.34
N PRO A 209 -9.47 9.16 5.48
CA PRO A 209 -8.42 8.58 4.65
C PRO A 209 -8.79 8.64 3.16
N VAL A 210 -7.78 8.80 2.32
CA VAL A 210 -7.96 8.99 0.87
C VAL A 210 -8.75 7.86 0.24
N PHE A 211 -8.44 6.61 0.62
CA PHE A 211 -9.12 5.47 0.03
C PHE A 211 -10.58 5.37 0.48
N ASP A 212 -10.90 5.70 1.74
CA ASP A 212 -12.28 5.78 2.22
C ASP A 212 -13.09 6.85 1.48
N ASN A 213 -12.51 8.02 1.24
CA ASN A 213 -13.16 9.08 0.45
C ASN A 213 -13.42 8.62 -1.00
N MET A 214 -12.44 7.94 -1.62
CA MET A 214 -12.61 7.34 -2.95
C MET A 214 -13.73 6.29 -3.00
N MET A 215 -13.83 5.41 -2.00
CA MET A 215 -14.88 4.41 -1.92
C MET A 215 -16.27 5.07 -1.74
N GLN A 216 -16.38 6.03 -0.82
CA GLN A 216 -17.62 6.78 -0.55
C GLN A 216 -18.11 7.56 -1.79
N ASN A 217 -17.19 8.10 -2.58
CA ASN A 217 -17.48 8.83 -3.80
C ASN A 217 -17.57 7.93 -5.05
N HIS A 218 -17.50 6.60 -4.90
CA HIS A 218 -17.55 5.63 -5.99
C HIS A 218 -16.51 5.88 -7.10
N LEU A 219 -15.31 6.32 -6.71
CA LEU A 219 -14.21 6.63 -7.63
C LEU A 219 -13.35 5.40 -7.98
N VAL A 220 -13.59 4.28 -7.30
CA VAL A 220 -12.91 3.00 -7.50
C VAL A 220 -13.93 1.92 -7.85
N ALA A 221 -13.51 0.94 -8.67
CA ALA A 221 -14.41 -0.11 -9.14
C ALA A 221 -14.76 -1.16 -8.07
N GLN A 222 -13.88 -1.33 -7.08
CA GLN A 222 -14.05 -2.22 -5.93
C GLN A 222 -13.46 -1.56 -4.69
N ASP A 223 -13.99 -1.90 -3.51
CA ASP A 223 -13.55 -1.38 -2.22
C ASP A 223 -12.30 -2.12 -1.71
N LEU A 224 -11.24 -2.08 -2.53
CA LEU A 224 -9.98 -2.79 -2.28
C LEU A 224 -8.80 -2.14 -3.01
N PHE A 225 -7.60 -2.41 -2.52
CA PHE A 225 -6.37 -2.11 -3.24
C PHE A 225 -5.38 -3.27 -3.13
N SER A 226 -4.44 -3.34 -4.07
CA SER A 226 -3.38 -4.34 -4.08
C SER A 226 -2.02 -3.69 -4.30
N VAL A 227 -0.99 -4.25 -3.65
CA VAL A 227 0.38 -3.74 -3.72
C VAL A 227 1.29 -4.84 -4.25
N TYR A 228 2.08 -4.49 -5.26
CA TYR A 228 3.12 -5.33 -5.83
C TYR A 228 4.47 -4.62 -5.71
N LEU A 229 5.45 -5.29 -5.11
CA LEU A 229 6.81 -4.79 -4.98
C LEU A 229 7.77 -5.68 -5.78
N SER A 230 8.38 -5.10 -6.81
CA SER A 230 9.36 -5.77 -7.66
C SER A 230 10.71 -5.98 -6.95
N ARG A 231 11.39 -7.09 -7.25
CA ARG A 231 12.69 -7.42 -6.63
C ARG A 231 13.78 -6.38 -6.91
N ASN A 232 13.81 -5.82 -8.12
CA ASN A 232 14.77 -4.81 -8.56
C ASN A 232 14.25 -3.37 -8.40
N GLY A 233 13.05 -3.18 -7.85
CA GLY A 233 12.41 -1.87 -7.71
C GLY A 233 11.79 -1.31 -9.00
N GLN A 234 11.90 -2.00 -10.14
CA GLN A 234 11.24 -1.61 -11.38
C GLN A 234 9.90 -2.32 -11.57
N GLY A 235 8.84 -1.55 -11.77
CA GLY A 235 7.50 -2.07 -12.00
C GLY A 235 6.73 -2.41 -10.72
N SER A 236 7.18 -1.93 -9.56
CA SER A 236 6.37 -1.95 -8.34
C SER A 236 5.13 -1.07 -8.50
N MET A 237 3.96 -1.52 -8.07
CA MET A 237 2.69 -0.84 -8.29
C MET A 237 1.79 -0.88 -7.06
N LEU A 238 1.05 0.20 -6.84
CA LEU A 238 -0.18 0.20 -6.08
C LEU A 238 -1.35 0.21 -7.07
N THR A 239 -2.33 -0.66 -6.88
CA THR A 239 -3.52 -0.75 -7.72
C THR A 239 -4.75 -0.42 -6.89
N LEU A 240 -5.50 0.59 -7.30
CA LEU A 240 -6.70 1.06 -6.59
C LEU A 240 -7.96 0.51 -7.28
N GLY A 241 -8.82 -0.14 -6.51
CA GLY A 241 -10.10 -0.67 -6.98
C GLY A 241 -10.04 -1.97 -7.78
N ALA A 242 -8.89 -2.65 -7.78
CA ALA A 242 -8.72 -3.89 -8.54
C ALA A 242 -7.54 -4.74 -8.06
N ILE A 243 -7.59 -6.00 -8.48
CA ILE A 243 -6.51 -6.97 -8.37
C ILE A 243 -6.00 -7.23 -9.77
N ASP A 244 -4.71 -6.97 -10.02
CA ASP A 244 -4.11 -7.22 -11.32
C ASP A 244 -3.53 -8.66 -11.37
N PRO A 245 -4.14 -9.59 -12.15
CA PRO A 245 -3.70 -10.98 -12.21
C PRO A 245 -2.32 -11.16 -12.84
N THR A 246 -1.73 -10.13 -13.42
CA THR A 246 -0.38 -10.21 -14.01
C THR A 246 0.74 -10.18 -12.96
N TYR A 247 0.43 -9.77 -11.72
CA TYR A 247 1.41 -9.67 -10.62
C TYR A 247 1.50 -10.89 -9.72
N TYR A 248 0.64 -11.90 -9.88
CA TYR A 248 0.72 -13.16 -9.14
C TYR A 248 0.47 -14.39 -10.00
N THR A 249 0.75 -15.53 -9.41
CA THR A 249 0.45 -16.86 -9.94
C THR A 249 -0.29 -17.65 -8.88
N GLY A 250 -1.11 -18.63 -9.29
CA GLY A 250 -1.88 -19.44 -8.35
C GLY A 250 -3.14 -18.73 -7.83
N ALA A 251 -3.68 -19.25 -6.74
CA ALA A 251 -4.89 -18.72 -6.11
C ALA A 251 -4.55 -17.72 -4.99
N LEU A 252 -5.44 -16.73 -4.80
CA LEU A 252 -5.37 -15.85 -3.63
C LEU A 252 -5.98 -16.55 -2.42
N HIS A 253 -5.35 -16.38 -1.27
CA HIS A 253 -5.83 -16.84 0.01
C HIS A 253 -6.13 -15.62 0.89
N TRP A 254 -7.32 -15.61 1.48
CA TRP A 254 -7.81 -14.51 2.28
C TRP A 254 -7.67 -14.81 3.75
N VAL A 255 -7.15 -13.84 4.51
CA VAL A 255 -7.02 -13.91 5.96
C VAL A 255 -7.86 -12.77 6.53
N PRO A 256 -8.76 -13.04 7.51
CA PRO A 256 -9.59 -12.00 8.08
C PRO A 256 -8.76 -11.01 8.89
N VAL A 257 -9.14 -9.73 8.82
CA VAL A 257 -8.63 -8.68 9.70
C VAL A 257 -9.15 -8.93 11.12
N THR A 258 -8.27 -8.85 12.12
CA THR A 258 -8.63 -9.12 13.53
C THR A 258 -9.06 -7.86 14.29
N VAL A 259 -8.49 -6.71 13.94
CA VAL A 259 -8.82 -5.40 14.51
C VAL A 259 -8.79 -4.36 13.39
N GLU A 260 -9.93 -3.71 13.12
CA GLU A 260 -10.12 -2.69 12.07
C GLU A 260 -9.54 -1.32 12.51
N GLU A 261 -8.26 -1.33 12.84
CA GLU A 261 -7.42 -0.15 13.07
C GLU A 261 -6.27 -0.21 12.06
N TYR A 262 -5.50 -1.29 12.13
CA TYR A 262 -4.46 -1.63 11.18
C TYR A 262 -4.91 -2.77 10.25
N TRP A 263 -4.13 -3.04 9.22
CA TRP A 263 -4.22 -4.30 8.46
C TRP A 263 -3.64 -5.46 9.29
N GLN A 264 -4.29 -5.76 10.42
CA GLN A 264 -3.85 -6.73 11.41
C GLN A 264 -4.50 -8.10 11.19
N PHE A 265 -3.73 -9.17 11.31
CA PHE A 265 -4.19 -10.54 11.15
C PHE A 265 -3.48 -11.50 12.11
N THR A 266 -4.01 -12.72 12.23
CA THR A 266 -3.41 -13.77 13.06
C THR A 266 -2.35 -14.54 12.29
N VAL A 267 -1.20 -14.79 12.94
CA VAL A 267 -0.15 -15.71 12.50
C VAL A 267 -0.13 -16.87 13.49
N ASP A 268 -0.07 -18.11 13.00
CA ASP A 268 -0.16 -19.29 13.87
C ASP A 268 1.20 -19.69 14.45
N SER A 269 2.25 -19.61 13.63
CA SER A 269 3.63 -19.79 14.04
C SER A 269 4.60 -19.28 12.98
N VAL A 270 5.83 -18.99 13.40
CA VAL A 270 6.95 -18.66 12.51
C VAL A 270 7.97 -19.78 12.61
N THR A 271 8.33 -20.35 11.46
CA THR A 271 9.24 -21.49 11.40
C THR A 271 10.48 -21.22 10.54
N VAL A 272 11.61 -21.79 10.93
CA VAL A 272 12.85 -21.83 10.16
C VAL A 272 13.25 -23.29 10.00
N ASN A 273 13.35 -23.76 8.75
CA ASN A 273 13.60 -25.16 8.40
C ASN A 273 12.61 -26.14 9.08
N GLY A 274 11.34 -25.77 9.17
CA GLY A 274 10.29 -26.60 9.80
C GLY A 274 10.30 -26.61 11.33
N VAL A 275 11.19 -25.87 11.98
CA VAL A 275 11.23 -25.72 13.44
C VAL A 275 10.58 -24.39 13.82
N VAL A 276 9.65 -24.40 14.78
CA VAL A 276 9.04 -23.18 15.33
C VAL A 276 10.11 -22.39 16.07
N VAL A 277 10.29 -21.12 15.68
CA VAL A 277 11.29 -20.21 16.27
C VAL A 277 10.67 -18.97 16.92
N ALA A 278 9.43 -18.66 16.58
CA ALA A 278 8.67 -17.54 17.13
C ALA A 278 7.17 -17.78 16.96
N CYS A 279 6.34 -16.99 17.68
CA CYS A 279 4.88 -17.04 17.55
C CYS A 279 4.29 -18.44 17.85
N ASP A 280 4.90 -19.23 18.74
CA ASP A 280 4.40 -20.57 19.10
C ASP A 280 3.05 -20.46 19.84
N GLY A 281 2.01 -21.09 19.28
CA GLY A 281 0.63 -20.94 19.78
C GLY A 281 -0.10 -19.69 19.27
N GLY A 282 0.47 -18.97 18.32
CA GLY A 282 -0.15 -17.86 17.61
C GLY A 282 0.18 -16.47 18.16
N CYS A 283 0.12 -15.48 17.28
CA CYS A 283 0.37 -14.07 17.55
C CYS A 283 -0.37 -13.18 16.54
N GLN A 284 -0.31 -11.87 16.73
CA GLN A 284 -0.84 -10.90 15.79
C GLN A 284 0.28 -10.31 14.94
N ALA A 285 0.00 -10.06 13.67
CA ALA A 285 0.89 -9.37 12.74
C ALA A 285 0.14 -8.23 12.05
N ILE A 286 0.86 -7.18 11.69
CA ILE A 286 0.34 -6.03 10.95
C ILE A 286 1.07 -5.96 9.62
N LEU A 287 0.31 -5.72 8.55
CA LEU A 287 0.89 -5.40 7.26
C LEU A 287 1.13 -3.89 7.14
N ASP A 288 2.40 -3.50 7.02
CA ASP A 288 2.84 -2.11 6.96
C ASP A 288 3.74 -1.88 5.73
N THR A 289 3.22 -1.23 4.69
CA THR A 289 4.01 -0.81 3.51
C THR A 289 4.92 0.39 3.78
N GLY A 290 4.71 1.12 4.88
CA GLY A 290 5.58 2.19 5.35
C GLY A 290 6.87 1.69 5.99
N THR A 291 6.93 0.41 6.39
CA THR A 291 8.09 -0.24 7.00
C THR A 291 8.65 -1.34 6.09
N SER A 292 9.96 -1.35 5.84
CA SER A 292 10.59 -2.37 4.97
C SER A 292 11.26 -3.54 5.70
N MET A 293 11.35 -3.48 7.04
CA MET A 293 11.90 -4.56 7.85
C MET A 293 10.79 -5.43 8.45
N LEU A 294 11.09 -6.71 8.65
CA LEU A 294 10.29 -7.57 9.53
C LEU A 294 10.63 -7.23 10.98
N VAL A 295 9.59 -6.96 11.78
CA VAL A 295 9.72 -6.47 13.16
C VAL A 295 8.87 -7.35 14.06
N GLY A 296 9.38 -7.65 15.25
CA GLY A 296 8.69 -8.46 16.23
C GLY A 296 9.29 -8.30 17.63
N PRO A 297 8.76 -9.03 18.62
CA PRO A 297 9.31 -9.08 19.96
C PRO A 297 10.80 -9.42 19.95
N ASN A 298 11.57 -8.80 20.86
CA ASN A 298 13.02 -8.98 20.88
C ASN A 298 13.45 -10.45 21.01
N SER A 299 12.77 -11.23 21.87
CA SER A 299 13.00 -12.67 22.02
C SER A 299 12.84 -13.42 20.70
N ASP A 300 11.75 -13.13 19.99
CA ASP A 300 11.37 -13.81 18.76
C ASP A 300 12.34 -13.48 17.64
N ILE A 301 12.71 -12.20 17.50
CA ILE A 301 13.72 -11.74 16.55
C ILE A 301 15.09 -12.36 16.86
N LEU A 302 15.49 -12.47 18.13
CA LEU A 302 16.76 -13.11 18.50
C LEU A 302 16.76 -14.62 18.20
N ASN A 303 15.67 -15.33 18.49
CA ASN A 303 15.52 -16.75 18.16
C ASN A 303 15.63 -16.98 16.65
N ILE A 304 14.91 -16.16 15.90
CA ILE A 304 14.94 -16.10 14.45
C ILE A 304 16.37 -15.86 13.94
N GLN A 305 17.05 -14.83 14.44
CA GLN A 305 18.40 -14.46 14.01
C GLN A 305 19.41 -15.57 14.30
N SER A 306 19.29 -16.20 15.47
CA SER A 306 20.09 -17.37 15.84
C SER A 306 19.84 -18.54 14.88
N ALA A 307 18.58 -18.84 14.56
CA ALA A 307 18.19 -19.93 13.68
C ALA A 307 18.71 -19.76 12.24
N ILE A 308 18.89 -18.53 11.77
CA ILE A 308 19.49 -18.22 10.45
C ILE A 308 20.99 -17.90 10.53
N GLY A 309 21.62 -18.07 11.69
CA GLY A 309 23.04 -17.80 11.92
C GLY A 309 23.46 -16.36 11.65
N ALA A 310 22.57 -15.39 11.86
CA ALA A 310 22.86 -14.00 11.56
C ALA A 310 23.75 -13.33 12.63
N THR A 311 24.57 -12.37 12.20
CA THR A 311 25.49 -11.62 13.06
C THR A 311 25.20 -10.13 12.98
N GLN A 312 25.23 -9.46 14.12
CA GLN A 312 25.00 -8.02 14.22
C GLN A 312 26.30 -7.24 13.96
N ASP A 313 26.24 -6.20 13.14
CA ASP A 313 27.33 -5.26 12.92
C ASP A 313 27.32 -4.12 13.96
N GLN A 314 28.37 -3.28 13.92
CA GLN A 314 28.57 -2.17 14.85
C GLN A 314 27.45 -1.10 14.86
N TYR A 315 26.57 -1.11 13.85
CA TYR A 315 25.41 -0.20 13.76
C TYR A 315 24.10 -0.87 14.16
N GLY A 316 24.18 -2.07 14.74
CA GLY A 316 23.03 -2.86 15.10
C GLY A 316 22.36 -3.57 13.93
N MET A 317 22.92 -3.51 12.71
CA MET A 317 22.35 -4.15 11.53
C MET A 317 22.69 -5.63 11.53
N VAL A 318 21.68 -6.47 11.36
CA VAL A 318 21.86 -7.91 11.40
C VAL A 318 21.96 -8.46 9.99
N ARG A 319 23.08 -9.12 9.68
CA ARG A 319 23.34 -9.74 8.38
C ARG A 319 23.28 -11.26 8.50
N PRO A 320 22.66 -11.98 7.55
CA PRO A 320 22.70 -13.43 7.54
C PRO A 320 24.14 -13.94 7.56
N GLY A 321 24.39 -15.04 8.28
CA GLY A 321 25.69 -15.68 8.32
C GLY A 321 26.11 -16.29 6.97
N PRO A 322 27.36 -16.77 6.85
CA PRO A 322 27.94 -17.26 5.59
C PRO A 322 27.34 -18.58 5.06
N PHE A 323 26.41 -19.22 5.78
CA PHE A 323 25.83 -20.50 5.37
C PHE A 323 24.61 -20.32 4.45
N PRO A 324 24.41 -21.19 3.44
CA PRO A 324 23.26 -21.13 2.54
C PRO A 324 21.99 -21.62 3.25
N TRP A 325 21.12 -20.68 3.65
CA TRP A 325 19.79 -20.98 4.22
C TRP A 325 18.70 -20.96 3.14
N ARG A 326 17.73 -21.87 3.22
CA ARG A 326 16.72 -22.11 2.16
C ARG A 326 15.43 -21.28 2.28
N GLY A 327 15.38 -20.25 3.13
CA GLY A 327 14.20 -19.37 3.29
C GLY A 327 13.48 -19.51 4.64
N TRP A 328 12.40 -18.77 4.79
CA TRP A 328 11.52 -18.67 5.96
C TRP A 328 10.12 -19.15 5.60
N ASP A 329 9.41 -19.77 6.52
CA ASP A 329 8.00 -20.15 6.34
C ASP A 329 7.14 -19.51 7.44
N PHE A 330 6.17 -18.69 7.03
CA PHE A 330 5.08 -18.19 7.89
C PHE A 330 3.86 -19.05 7.68
N SER A 331 3.40 -19.79 8.69
CA SER A 331 2.10 -20.46 8.61
C SER A 331 1.03 -19.57 9.25
N GLY A 332 -0.04 -19.29 8.51
CA GLY A 332 -1.21 -18.58 9.01
C GLY A 332 -2.45 -19.01 8.25
N GLY A 333 -3.40 -19.62 8.94
CA GLY A 333 -4.68 -20.03 8.37
C GLY A 333 -5.53 -20.82 9.36
N LEU A 334 -6.84 -20.51 9.36
CA LEU A 334 -7.94 -21.10 10.13
C LEU A 334 -7.64 -22.49 10.71
N HIS A 335 -8.07 -22.71 11.97
CA HIS A 335 -8.31 -24.04 12.53
C HIS A 335 -8.73 -25.02 11.41
N SER A 336 -7.82 -25.96 11.09
CA SER A 336 -7.84 -26.93 9.99
C SER A 336 -7.21 -26.53 8.62
N GLY A 337 -5.89 -26.32 8.61
CA GLY A 337 -5.03 -26.96 7.59
C GLY A 337 -4.45 -26.12 6.44
N LEU A 338 -3.10 -26.12 6.41
CA LEU A 338 -2.21 -26.11 5.22
C LEU A 338 -2.14 -24.84 4.34
N LEU A 339 -1.79 -23.70 4.91
CA LEU A 339 -1.14 -22.62 4.15
C LEU A 339 0.12 -22.14 4.88
N ALA A 340 1.28 -22.37 4.27
CA ALA A 340 2.57 -21.82 4.68
C ALA A 340 3.06 -20.86 3.58
N TRP A 341 3.20 -19.59 3.92
CA TRP A 341 3.79 -18.56 3.07
C TRP A 341 5.30 -18.59 3.23
N ARG A 342 6.00 -19.00 2.18
CA ARG A 342 7.46 -19.08 2.20
C ARG A 342 8.08 -17.75 1.75
N ILE A 343 8.75 -17.05 2.67
CA ILE A 343 9.66 -15.96 2.30
C ILE A 343 11.04 -16.56 2.03
N ILE A 344 11.36 -16.84 0.77
CA ILE A 344 12.74 -17.21 0.39
C ILE A 344 13.58 -15.92 0.39
N ALA A 345 14.33 -15.66 1.48
CA ALA A 345 15.26 -14.55 1.52
C ALA A 345 16.31 -14.69 0.41
N VAL A 346 16.31 -13.73 -0.51
CA VAL A 346 17.27 -13.63 -1.62
C VAL A 346 18.66 -13.32 -1.06
N ARG A 347 19.63 -14.15 -1.45
CA ARG A 347 21.07 -14.00 -1.23
C ARG A 347 21.50 -12.53 -1.38
N ALA A 348 22.04 -11.94 -0.32
CA ALA A 348 22.77 -10.68 -0.41
C ALA A 348 23.98 -10.91 -1.33
N LEU A 349 23.91 -10.40 -2.56
CA LEU A 349 25.07 -10.31 -3.44
C LEU A 349 26.05 -9.30 -2.82
N VAL A 350 27.05 -9.83 -2.12
CA VAL A 350 28.33 -9.14 -1.97
C VAL A 350 28.92 -9.11 -3.38
N SER A 351 28.94 -7.94 -3.99
CA SER A 351 29.70 -7.74 -5.21
C SER A 351 31.17 -8.01 -4.91
N HIS A 352 31.74 -9.03 -5.55
CA HIS A 352 33.05 -8.98 -6.21
C HIS A 352 32.99 -10.01 -7.33
N ALA A 353 33.53 -9.62 -8.48
CA ALA A 353 33.48 -10.35 -9.72
C ALA A 353 34.13 -11.74 -9.60
N GLU A 354 33.46 -12.76 -10.13
CA GLU A 354 34.02 -13.79 -11.01
C GLU A 354 32.88 -14.70 -11.49
N ALA A 355 32.92 -15.06 -12.77
CA ALA A 355 31.86 -15.78 -13.46
C ALA A 355 31.95 -17.29 -13.17
N GLU A 356 30.84 -17.89 -12.72
CA GLU A 356 30.59 -19.33 -12.92
C GLU A 356 29.12 -19.55 -13.28
N VAL A 357 28.91 -20.30 -14.36
CA VAL A 357 27.63 -20.63 -14.96
C VAL A 357 27.05 -21.86 -14.25
N TRP A 358 25.85 -21.73 -13.68
CA TRP A 358 24.98 -22.85 -13.24
C TRP A 358 23.53 -22.58 -13.69
N PRO A 359 22.71 -23.64 -13.89
CA PRO A 359 21.50 -23.60 -14.70
C PRO A 359 20.36 -22.81 -14.06
N PRO A 360 19.36 -22.38 -14.85
CA PRO A 360 18.29 -21.49 -14.38
C PRO A 360 17.42 -22.18 -13.31
N VAL A 361 17.26 -21.52 -12.17
CA VAL A 361 16.22 -21.84 -11.18
C VAL A 361 14.86 -21.41 -11.75
N PRO A 362 13.78 -22.22 -11.63
CA PRO A 362 12.48 -21.88 -12.18
C PRO A 362 11.94 -20.55 -11.65
N GLN A 363 11.29 -19.83 -12.56
CA GLN A 363 10.64 -18.55 -12.37
C GLN A 363 9.32 -18.71 -11.59
N GLU A 364 9.38 -19.23 -10.36
CA GLU A 364 8.21 -19.34 -9.49
C GLU A 364 8.44 -18.52 -8.21
N ASP A 365 7.34 -18.03 -7.65
CA ASP A 365 7.21 -17.11 -6.51
C ASP A 365 7.29 -15.61 -6.85
N ARG A 366 6.22 -15.14 -7.49
CA ARG A 366 5.74 -13.75 -7.41
C ARG A 366 4.67 -13.67 -6.32
N ALA A 367 4.97 -13.05 -5.20
CA ALA A 367 3.96 -12.70 -4.19
C ALA A 367 3.37 -11.32 -4.54
N SER A 368 2.08 -11.26 -4.84
CA SER A 368 1.30 -10.02 -4.80
C SER A 368 0.35 -10.10 -3.63
N LEU A 369 0.21 -9.01 -2.88
CA LEU A 369 -0.71 -8.97 -1.75
C LEU A 369 -1.88 -8.05 -2.07
N THR A 370 -3.09 -8.52 -1.77
CA THR A 370 -4.33 -7.76 -1.90
C THR A 370 -4.97 -7.58 -0.53
N LEU A 371 -5.39 -6.36 -0.24
CA LEU A 371 -6.10 -6.00 0.99
C LEU A 371 -7.55 -5.66 0.65
N LEU A 372 -8.52 -6.27 1.34
CA LEU A 372 -9.96 -6.06 1.16
C LEU A 372 -10.54 -5.32 2.36
N TYR A 373 -11.42 -4.35 2.12
CA TYR A 373 -12.37 -3.90 3.15
C TYR A 373 -13.46 -4.96 3.35
N PRO A 374 -13.75 -5.40 4.58
CA PRO A 374 -14.90 -6.28 4.81
C PRO A 374 -16.20 -5.48 4.64
N LEU A 375 -17.01 -5.83 3.65
CA LEU A 375 -18.43 -5.50 3.66
C LEU A 375 -19.17 -6.51 4.56
N ALA A 376 -20.19 -6.02 5.25
CA ALA A 376 -21.09 -6.75 6.16
C ALA A 376 -21.45 -8.19 5.72
N PRO A 377 -21.75 -9.12 6.66
CA PRO A 377 -21.90 -10.53 6.36
C PRO A 377 -23.04 -10.80 5.35
N PRO A 378 -22.90 -11.78 4.46
CA PRO A 378 -23.97 -12.15 3.54
C PRO A 378 -25.18 -12.70 4.32
N PRO A 379 -26.42 -12.45 3.87
CA PRO A 379 -27.61 -12.98 4.55
C PRO A 379 -27.62 -14.51 4.49
N PRO A 380 -28.18 -15.19 5.51
CA PRO A 380 -28.23 -16.64 5.54
C PRO A 380 -29.28 -17.11 4.54
N THR A 381 -28.85 -17.70 3.44
CA THR A 381 -29.75 -18.50 2.59
C THR A 381 -29.12 -19.85 2.31
N GLY A 382 -29.43 -20.79 3.21
CA GLY A 382 -29.65 -22.16 2.76
C GLY A 382 -31.02 -22.20 2.08
N LEU A 383 -31.06 -22.69 0.85
CA LEU A 383 -32.10 -23.59 0.33
C LEU A 383 -31.72 -24.06 -1.08
N PHE A 384 -31.85 -25.37 -1.25
CA PHE A 384 -31.68 -26.14 -2.47
C PHE A 384 -32.50 -25.59 -3.65
N ALA A 385 -31.91 -25.57 -4.85
CA ALA A 385 -32.65 -25.87 -6.09
C ALA A 385 -31.69 -26.40 -7.17
N SER A 386 -32.09 -27.54 -7.71
CA SER A 386 -31.48 -28.36 -8.73
C SER A 386 -31.40 -27.75 -10.12
N SER A 387 -30.38 -28.18 -10.88
CA SER A 387 -30.35 -28.42 -12.32
C SER A 387 -30.86 -27.34 -13.28
N LEU A 388 -29.97 -26.88 -14.17
CA LEU A 388 -30.24 -26.94 -15.62
C LEU A 388 -28.93 -26.95 -16.40
N THR A 389 -28.73 -28.08 -17.08
CA THR A 389 -27.67 -28.38 -18.02
C THR A 389 -27.93 -27.64 -19.33
N ALA A 390 -26.93 -26.98 -19.90
CA ALA A 390 -26.91 -26.63 -21.32
C ALA A 390 -25.50 -26.90 -21.88
N LYS A 391 -25.38 -28.08 -22.49
CA LYS A 391 -24.24 -28.53 -23.31
C LYS A 391 -24.48 -28.01 -24.73
N CYS A 392 -23.53 -27.27 -25.30
CA CYS A 392 -23.44 -27.02 -26.73
C CYS A 392 -22.01 -27.26 -27.19
N SER A 393 -21.78 -28.35 -27.93
CA SER A 393 -20.94 -28.42 -29.14
C SER A 393 -20.65 -29.86 -29.54
N GLY A 394 -20.71 -30.14 -30.85
CA GLY A 394 -20.02 -31.26 -31.47
C GLY A 394 -20.88 -32.21 -32.31
N VAL A 395 -21.27 -31.76 -33.51
CA VAL A 395 -21.76 -32.62 -34.62
C VAL A 395 -20.58 -32.98 -35.52
N LEU A 396 -20.68 -34.15 -36.17
CA LEU A 396 -19.87 -34.77 -37.25
C LEU A 396 -18.95 -35.90 -36.74
N GLY A 397 -19.05 -37.16 -37.16
CA GLY A 397 -19.96 -37.84 -38.09
C GLY A 397 -19.36 -39.18 -38.56
N ARG A 398 -20.25 -40.15 -38.88
CA ARG A 398 -20.08 -41.32 -39.80
C ARG A 398 -19.00 -42.37 -39.43
N SER A 399 -19.12 -43.67 -39.74
CA SER A 399 -20.09 -44.54 -40.41
C SER A 399 -19.48 -45.95 -40.37
N GLY A 400 -20.29 -47.00 -40.24
CA GLY A 400 -19.85 -48.40 -40.36
C GLY A 400 -20.41 -49.27 -39.27
#